data_AF-A0A8J5TKY3-F1
#
_entry.id   AF-A0A8J5TKY3-F1
#
_cell.length_a   1.000
_cell.length_b   1.000
_cell.length_c   1.000
_cell.angle_alpha   90.00
_cell.angle_beta   90.00
_cell.angle_gamma   90.00
#
_symmetry.space_group_name_H-M   'P 1'
#
loop_
_entity.id
_entity.type
_entity.pdbx_description
1 polymer ?
#
loop_
_entity_poly.entity_id
_entity_poly.type
_entity_poly.pdbx_seq_one_letter_code
_entity_poly.pdbx_strand_id
1 'polypeptide(L)'
;MKSKFSVRFQDFQHIGPTFSFLIKPENFEESDLDLSLFEWMKIGDLEMQLIDFKLFSLWVVKFTELRKTLETTASDHEVSILSCWTSLPEKFDCMKKDAFALSPFGTTYLCEQIFSHVNILNPHRSRLTTKHSEGCVQLKVSRYTPDIATLSKGKQGQGSH
;
A
#
# COMPACT_ATOMS: atom_id res chain seq x y z
N MET A 1 17.42 15.78 1.41
CA MET A 1 16.29 15.02 0.84
C MET A 1 16.15 13.64 1.49
N LYS A 2 17.22 12.83 1.57
CA LYS A 2 17.21 11.54 2.33
C LYS A 2 16.79 11.66 3.80
N SER A 3 17.32 12.64 4.55
CA SER A 3 16.96 12.81 5.98
C SER A 3 15.50 13.17 6.20
N LYS A 4 14.98 14.16 5.47
CA LYS A 4 13.57 14.59 5.55
C LYS A 4 12.60 13.47 5.15
N PHE A 5 12.94 12.67 4.15
CA PHE A 5 12.14 11.51 3.73
C PHE A 5 12.17 10.39 4.77
N SER A 6 13.35 10.07 5.32
CA SER A 6 13.48 9.03 6.34
C SER A 6 12.72 9.37 7.62
N VAL A 7 12.69 10.64 8.00
CA VAL A 7 11.91 11.13 9.15
C VAL A 7 10.42 11.00 8.86
N ARG A 8 9.92 11.53 7.73
CA ARG A 8 8.50 11.38 7.35
C ARG A 8 8.06 9.93 7.24
N PHE A 9 8.90 9.06 6.68
CA PHE A 9 8.61 7.63 6.60
C PHE A 9 8.48 6.97 7.97
N GLN A 10 9.33 7.34 8.94
CA GLN A 10 9.20 6.91 10.33
C GLN A 10 7.90 7.42 10.96
N ASP A 11 7.48 8.64 10.60
CA ASP A 11 6.17 9.19 11.00
C ASP A 11 4.98 8.42 10.41
N PHE A 12 5.17 7.51 9.45
CA PHE A 12 4.09 6.65 8.94
C PHE A 12 4.23 5.17 9.30
N GLN A 13 5.37 4.75 9.87
CA GLN A 13 5.58 3.35 10.25
C GLN A 13 4.56 2.89 11.31
N HIS A 14 4.19 3.78 12.23
CA HIS A 14 3.18 3.51 13.26
C HIS A 14 1.75 3.47 12.70
N ILE A 15 1.53 3.98 11.48
CA ILE A 15 0.21 4.02 10.80
C ILE A 15 0.07 2.81 9.84
N GLY A 16 1.14 2.04 9.63
CA GLY A 16 1.14 0.81 8.83
C GLY A 16 0.04 -0.19 9.24
N PRO A 17 -0.15 -0.50 10.53
CA PRO A 17 -1.25 -1.34 11.01
C PRO A 17 -2.63 -0.75 10.68
N THR A 18 -2.80 0.57 10.78
CA THR A 18 -4.03 1.26 10.38
C THR A 18 -4.35 1.08 8.90
N PHE A 19 -3.36 1.05 8.01
CA PHE A 19 -3.61 0.74 6.60
C PHE A 19 -3.89 -0.73 6.32
N SER A 20 -3.46 -1.62 7.23
CA SER A 20 -3.82 -3.04 7.13
C SER A 20 -5.32 -3.25 7.30
N PHE A 21 -6.02 -2.40 8.06
CA PHE A 21 -7.48 -2.39 8.17
C PHE A 21 -8.18 -2.33 6.81
N LEU A 22 -7.69 -1.48 5.89
CA LEU A 22 -8.29 -1.27 4.57
C LEU A 22 -8.30 -2.54 3.70
N ILE A 23 -7.45 -3.51 4.00
CA ILE A 23 -7.17 -4.69 3.18
C ILE A 23 -7.42 -6.00 3.95
N LYS A 24 -7.30 -5.97 5.27
CA LYS A 24 -7.40 -7.09 6.22
C LYS A 24 -8.21 -6.70 7.47
N PRO A 25 -9.45 -6.20 7.33
CA PRO A 25 -10.25 -5.79 8.47
C PRO A 25 -10.54 -6.95 9.45
N GLU A 26 -10.51 -8.20 9.00
CA GLU A 26 -10.72 -9.38 9.84
C GLU A 26 -9.58 -9.65 10.84
N ASN A 27 -8.37 -9.14 10.57
CA ASN A 27 -7.21 -9.30 11.44
C ASN A 27 -6.93 -8.05 12.27
N PHE A 28 -7.79 -7.04 12.14
CA PHE A 28 -7.62 -5.78 12.81
C PHE A 28 -8.03 -5.91 14.27
N GLU A 29 -7.13 -5.47 15.15
CA GLU A 29 -7.39 -5.30 16.57
C GLU A 29 -7.40 -3.81 16.89
N GLU A 30 -8.25 -3.38 17.82
CA GLU A 30 -8.34 -1.95 18.20
C GLU A 30 -6.99 -1.39 18.66
N SER A 31 -6.16 -2.22 19.29
CA SER A 31 -4.80 -1.88 19.72
C SER A 31 -3.87 -1.47 18.58
N ASP A 32 -4.23 -1.77 17.33
CA ASP A 32 -3.48 -1.39 16.13
C ASP A 32 -3.78 0.06 15.68
N LEU A 33 -4.75 0.74 16.30
CA LEU A 33 -5.04 2.16 16.07
C LEU A 33 -4.26 3.04 17.04
N ASP A 34 -3.56 4.02 16.48
CA ASP A 34 -3.17 5.17 17.27
C ASP A 34 -4.40 6.05 17.51
N LEU A 35 -5.06 5.82 18.64
CA LEU A 35 -6.29 6.52 19.04
C LEU A 35 -6.11 8.05 19.09
N SER A 36 -4.88 8.54 19.26
CA SER A 36 -4.60 9.98 19.25
C SER A 36 -4.78 10.63 17.87
N LEU A 37 -4.64 9.85 16.79
CA LEU A 37 -4.85 10.31 15.42
C LEU A 37 -6.33 10.22 14.99
N PHE A 38 -7.13 9.44 15.73
CA PHE A 38 -8.48 9.05 15.33
C PHE A 38 -9.54 9.36 16.41
N GLU A 39 -9.39 10.47 17.14
CA GLU A 39 -10.37 10.91 18.16
C GLU A 39 -11.81 11.06 17.61
N TRP A 40 -11.96 11.25 16.30
CA TRP A 40 -13.25 11.34 15.61
C TRP A 40 -13.91 9.98 15.38
N MET A 41 -13.19 8.87 15.55
CA MET A 41 -13.64 7.51 15.33
C MET A 41 -14.44 7.01 16.54
N LYS A 42 -15.63 6.46 16.31
CA LYS A 42 -16.46 5.88 17.37
C LYS A 42 -16.03 4.44 17.64
N ILE A 43 -15.00 4.29 18.46
CA ILE A 43 -14.34 3.01 18.75
C ILE A 43 -15.33 1.91 19.13
N GLY A 44 -16.25 2.16 20.07
CA GLY A 44 -17.21 1.12 20.50
C GLY A 44 -18.15 0.65 19.38
N ASP A 45 -18.55 1.56 18.47
CA ASP A 45 -19.37 1.19 17.31
C ASP A 45 -18.54 0.39 16.29
N LEU A 46 -17.25 0.75 16.13
CA LEU A 46 -16.31 0.04 15.27
C LEU A 46 -16.03 -1.38 15.79
N GLU A 47 -15.78 -1.56 17.08
CA GLU A 47 -15.55 -2.86 17.71
C GLU A 47 -16.75 -3.80 17.52
N MET A 48 -17.97 -3.30 17.76
CA MET A 48 -19.19 -4.11 17.59
C MET A 48 -19.35 -4.55 16.13
N GLN A 49 -19.12 -3.63 15.18
CA GLN A 49 -19.19 -3.94 13.75
C GLN A 49 -18.07 -4.88 13.29
N LEU A 50 -16.88 -4.80 13.88
CA LEU A 50 -15.76 -5.72 13.61
C LEU A 50 -16.08 -7.14 14.09
N ILE A 51 -16.68 -7.29 15.26
CA ILE A 51 -17.11 -8.60 15.78
C ILE A 51 -18.12 -9.22 14.80
N ASP A 52 -19.14 -8.47 14.43
CA ASP A 52 -20.11 -8.92 13.44
C ASP A 52 -19.42 -9.27 12.12
N PHE A 53 -18.53 -8.40 11.62
CA PHE A 53 -17.79 -8.60 10.38
C PHE A 53 -17.01 -9.92 10.39
N LYS A 54 -16.28 -10.21 11.48
CA LYS A 54 -15.52 -11.46 11.68
C LYS A 54 -16.44 -12.69 11.65
N LEU A 55 -17.72 -12.57 12.04
CA LEU A 55 -18.71 -13.64 11.97
C LEU A 55 -19.30 -13.86 10.56
N PHE A 56 -19.24 -12.85 9.68
CA PHE A 56 -19.74 -12.96 8.30
C PHE A 56 -18.63 -13.42 7.34
N SER A 57 -18.53 -14.74 7.16
CA SER A 57 -17.55 -15.38 6.25
C SER A 57 -17.54 -14.83 4.83
N LEU A 58 -18.69 -14.35 4.31
CA LEU A 58 -18.80 -13.73 2.99
C LEU A 58 -17.85 -12.53 2.83
N TRP A 59 -17.75 -11.67 3.84
CA TRP A 59 -16.93 -10.46 3.75
C TRP A 59 -15.45 -10.79 3.90
N VAL A 60 -15.10 -11.73 4.76
CA VAL A 60 -13.74 -12.27 4.85
C VAL A 60 -13.28 -12.84 3.50
N VAL A 61 -14.17 -13.55 2.78
CA VAL A 61 -13.88 -14.06 1.43
C VAL A 61 -13.70 -12.90 0.45
N LYS A 62 -14.59 -11.90 0.43
CA LYS A 62 -14.46 -10.73 -0.45
C LYS A 62 -13.15 -9.96 -0.23
N PHE A 63 -12.74 -9.74 1.02
CA PHE A 63 -11.47 -9.07 1.31
C PHE A 63 -10.26 -9.96 0.97
N THR A 64 -10.40 -11.28 1.05
CA THR A 64 -9.38 -12.20 0.54
C THR A 64 -9.23 -12.11 -0.98
N GLU A 65 -10.33 -11.97 -1.72
CA GLU A 65 -10.33 -11.76 -3.17
C GLU A 65 -9.77 -10.38 -3.56
N LEU A 66 -10.10 -9.33 -2.79
CA LEU A 66 -9.51 -8.01 -2.93
C LEU A 66 -7.98 -8.10 -2.85
N ARG A 67 -7.44 -8.79 -1.83
CA ARG A 67 -5.98 -8.96 -1.69
C ARG A 67 -5.33 -9.62 -2.89
N LYS A 68 -5.91 -10.70 -3.40
CA LYS A 68 -5.41 -11.36 -4.63
C LYS A 68 -5.45 -10.42 -5.83
N THR A 69 -6.49 -9.59 -5.91
CA THR A 69 -6.59 -8.56 -6.95
C THR A 69 -5.46 -7.54 -6.80
N LEU A 70 -5.24 -7.00 -5.60
CA LEU A 70 -4.16 -6.03 -5.32
C LEU A 70 -2.76 -6.60 -5.59
N GLU A 71 -2.55 -7.89 -5.34
CA GLU A 71 -1.28 -8.57 -5.64
C GLU A 71 -1.06 -8.77 -7.15
N THR A 72 -2.14 -8.90 -7.93
CA THR A 72 -2.05 -9.20 -9.36
C THR A 72 -2.13 -7.94 -10.23
N THR A 73 -2.96 -6.95 -9.89
CA THR A 73 -3.10 -5.72 -10.68
C THR A 73 -2.07 -4.68 -10.26
N ALA A 74 -1.46 -4.01 -11.25
CA ALA A 74 -0.48 -2.93 -11.04
C ALA A 74 -1.14 -1.52 -11.00
N SER A 75 -2.44 -1.45 -11.26
CA SER A 75 -3.23 -0.24 -11.46
C SER A 75 -4.54 -0.36 -10.67
N ASP A 76 -5.08 0.76 -10.20
CA ASP A 76 -6.41 0.89 -9.60
C ASP A 76 -6.65 0.24 -8.22
N HIS A 77 -5.60 0.17 -7.39
CA HIS A 77 -5.68 -0.34 -6.01
C HIS A 77 -6.69 0.44 -5.17
N GLU A 78 -6.65 1.78 -5.26
CA GLU A 78 -7.57 2.65 -4.54
C GLU A 78 -9.03 2.40 -4.93
N VAL A 79 -9.31 2.36 -6.24
CA VAL A 79 -10.66 2.07 -6.76
C VAL A 79 -11.16 0.70 -6.29
N SER A 80 -10.28 -0.31 -6.30
CA SER A 80 -10.62 -1.67 -5.86
C SER A 80 -10.95 -1.73 -4.37
N ILE A 81 -10.13 -1.06 -3.53
CA ILE A 81 -10.35 -0.96 -2.09
C ILE A 81 -11.67 -0.24 -1.82
N LEU A 82 -11.86 0.96 -2.38
CA LEU A 82 -13.07 1.76 -2.19
C LEU A 82 -14.32 1.01 -2.65
N SER A 83 -14.27 0.35 -3.82
CA SER A 83 -15.40 -0.44 -4.32
C SER A 83 -15.72 -1.65 -3.44
N CYS A 84 -14.74 -2.24 -2.77
CA CYS A 84 -14.98 -3.31 -1.82
C CYS A 84 -15.74 -2.76 -0.61
N TRP A 85 -15.26 -1.65 -0.04
CA TRP A 85 -15.86 -0.96 1.11
C TRP A 85 -17.27 -0.42 0.84
N THR A 86 -17.54 0.15 -0.33
CA THR A 86 -18.90 0.60 -0.70
C THR A 86 -19.89 -0.55 -0.82
N SER A 87 -19.43 -1.77 -1.09
CA SER A 87 -20.30 -2.94 -1.22
C SER A 87 -20.78 -3.50 0.12
N LEU A 88 -20.21 -3.06 1.25
CA LEU A 88 -20.63 -3.52 2.58
C LEU A 88 -22.04 -3.04 2.92
N PRO A 89 -22.85 -3.87 3.61
CA PRO A 89 -24.16 -3.52 4.11
C PRO A 89 -24.13 -2.30 5.04
N GLU A 90 -25.24 -1.59 5.14
CA GLU A 90 -25.38 -0.40 6.00
C GLU A 90 -25.14 -0.65 7.48
N LYS A 91 -25.28 -1.89 7.96
CA LYS A 91 -24.94 -2.22 9.35
C LYS A 91 -23.44 -2.03 9.68
N PHE A 92 -22.59 -1.94 8.66
CA PHE A 92 -21.15 -1.68 8.79
C PHE A 92 -20.79 -0.20 8.48
N ASP A 93 -21.73 0.73 8.66
CA ASP A 93 -21.56 2.13 8.31
C ASP A 93 -20.38 2.81 9.04
N CYS A 94 -20.09 2.43 10.28
CA CYS A 94 -18.93 2.97 11.00
C CYS A 94 -17.63 2.51 10.34
N MET A 95 -17.49 1.20 10.10
CA MET A 95 -16.33 0.65 9.39
C MET A 95 -16.15 1.29 8.00
N LYS A 96 -17.24 1.52 7.26
CA LYS A 96 -17.21 2.19 5.95
C LYS A 96 -16.66 3.62 6.09
N LYS A 97 -17.19 4.41 7.01
CA LYS A 97 -16.75 5.80 7.26
C LYS A 97 -15.26 5.85 7.60
N ASP A 98 -14.82 4.93 8.45
CA ASP A 98 -13.43 4.84 8.89
C ASP A 98 -12.52 4.49 7.71
N ALA A 99 -12.92 3.51 6.88
CA ALA A 99 -12.17 3.15 5.68
C ALA A 99 -12.09 4.31 4.67
N PHE A 100 -13.17 5.06 4.45
CA PHE A 100 -13.17 6.22 3.55
C PHE A 100 -12.27 7.34 4.05
N ALA A 101 -12.28 7.61 5.36
CA ALA A 101 -11.41 8.61 5.96
C ALA A 101 -9.92 8.20 5.89
N LEU A 102 -9.62 6.90 5.98
CA LEU A 102 -8.26 6.37 5.92
C LEU A 102 -7.70 6.21 4.49
N SER A 103 -8.56 6.05 3.47
CA SER A 103 -8.15 5.79 2.09
C SER A 103 -7.14 6.80 1.50
N PRO A 104 -7.32 8.13 1.66
CA PRO A 104 -6.37 9.13 1.14
C PRO A 104 -4.98 9.04 1.79
N PHE A 105 -4.93 8.62 3.06
CA PHE A 105 -3.67 8.43 3.78
C PHE A 105 -2.97 7.14 3.33
N GLY A 106 -3.73 6.10 3.00
CA GLY A 106 -3.21 4.80 2.58
C GLY A 106 -2.49 4.85 1.23
N THR A 107 -3.03 5.60 0.27
CA THR A 107 -2.37 5.81 -1.03
C THR A 107 -1.08 6.60 -0.89
N THR A 108 -1.07 7.61 -0.02
CA THR A 108 0.14 8.40 0.29
C THR A 108 1.22 7.52 0.93
N TYR A 109 0.85 6.69 1.92
CA TYR A 109 1.77 5.73 2.54
C TYR A 109 2.34 4.70 1.54
N LEU A 110 1.49 4.15 0.68
CA LEU A 110 1.92 3.22 -0.37
C LEU A 110 2.90 3.90 -1.35
N CYS A 111 2.65 5.16 -1.73
CA CYS A 111 3.59 5.95 -2.52
C CYS A 111 4.93 6.10 -1.80
N GLU A 112 4.94 6.44 -0.51
CA GLU A 112 6.16 6.59 0.28
C GLU A 112 6.93 5.26 0.45
N GLN A 113 6.25 4.14 0.66
CA GLN A 113 6.86 2.80 0.69
C GLN A 113 7.59 2.46 -0.62
N ILE A 114 6.97 2.73 -1.76
CA ILE A 114 7.58 2.50 -3.09
C ILE A 114 8.84 3.36 -3.25
N PHE A 115 8.79 4.64 -2.87
CA PHE A 115 9.96 5.53 -2.93
C PHE A 115 11.09 5.09 -2.00
N SER A 116 10.77 4.55 -0.82
CA SER A 116 11.76 3.99 0.12
C SER A 116 12.50 2.80 -0.49
N HIS A 117 11.77 1.84 -1.07
CA HIS A 117 12.36 0.67 -1.74
C HIS A 117 13.21 1.02 -2.97
N VAL A 118 12.87 2.09 -3.69
CA VAL A 118 13.68 2.59 -4.82
C VAL A 118 14.95 3.30 -4.32
N ASN A 119 14.91 3.88 -3.12
CA ASN A 119 16.08 4.51 -2.51
C ASN A 119 17.08 3.50 -1.90
N ILE A 120 16.63 2.30 -1.53
CA ILE A 120 17.51 1.19 -1.09
C ILE A 120 18.29 0.58 -2.28
N LEU A 121 17.71 0.59 -3.49
CA LEU A 121 18.41 0.20 -4.72
C LEU A 121 19.46 1.22 -5.19
N ASN A 122 19.66 2.29 -4.41
CA ASN A 122 20.46 3.45 -4.73
C ASN A 122 21.88 3.54 -4.09
N PRO A 123 22.65 2.46 -3.78
CA PRO A 123 24.00 2.60 -3.24
C PRO A 123 25.04 3.13 -4.25
N HIS A 124 24.82 2.97 -5.57
CA HIS A 124 25.82 3.26 -6.61
C HIS A 124 25.57 4.58 -7.39
N ARG A 125 25.00 5.58 -6.71
CA ARG A 125 24.39 6.81 -7.29
C ARG A 125 25.34 7.89 -7.84
N SER A 126 26.53 7.58 -8.32
CA SER A 126 27.29 8.60 -9.06
C SER A 126 26.80 8.79 -10.51
N ARG A 127 25.97 7.87 -11.05
CA ARG A 127 25.70 7.85 -12.50
C ARG A 127 24.30 7.39 -12.94
N LEU A 128 23.22 7.85 -12.30
CA LEU A 128 21.85 7.60 -12.78
C LEU A 128 21.05 8.91 -12.81
N THR A 129 20.75 9.39 -14.01
CA THR A 129 19.87 10.53 -14.32
C THR A 129 18.41 10.24 -13.97
N THR A 130 17.60 11.29 -13.77
CA THR A 130 16.20 11.24 -13.28
C THR A 130 15.29 10.28 -14.07
N LYS A 131 15.54 10.11 -15.37
CA LYS A 131 14.81 9.16 -16.24
C LYS A 131 15.01 7.70 -15.83
N HIS A 132 16.16 7.34 -15.25
CA HIS A 132 16.42 5.97 -14.80
C HIS A 132 15.71 5.64 -13.48
N SER A 133 15.51 6.62 -12.59
CA SER A 133 14.70 6.40 -11.37
C SER A 133 13.23 6.19 -11.71
N GLU A 134 12.70 6.92 -12.69
CA GLU A 134 11.35 6.71 -13.21
C GLU A 134 11.22 5.33 -13.85
N GLY A 135 12.20 4.91 -14.65
CA GLY A 135 12.27 3.56 -15.19
C GLY A 135 12.35 2.47 -14.09
N CYS A 136 13.12 2.67 -13.03
CA CYS A 136 13.19 1.72 -11.91
C CYS A 136 11.87 1.61 -11.13
N VAL A 137 11.17 2.73 -10.93
CA VAL A 137 9.83 2.73 -10.33
C VAL A 137 8.89 1.97 -11.25
N GLN A 138 8.82 2.33 -12.54
CA GLN A 138 7.99 1.65 -13.55
C GLN A 138 8.28 0.15 -13.64
N LEU A 139 9.55 -0.27 -13.61
CA LEU A 139 9.95 -1.68 -13.63
C LEU A 139 9.46 -2.45 -12.39
N LYS A 140 9.42 -1.79 -11.22
CA LYS A 140 8.92 -2.41 -9.98
C LYS A 140 7.41 -2.45 -9.89
N VAL A 141 6.74 -1.42 -10.40
CA VAL A 141 5.28 -1.30 -10.29
C VAL A 141 4.55 -1.88 -11.49
N SER A 142 5.23 -2.18 -12.61
CA SER A 142 4.63 -2.82 -13.79
C SER A 142 5.09 -4.26 -13.95
N ARG A 143 4.29 -5.07 -14.66
CA ARG A 143 4.66 -6.45 -15.06
C ARG A 143 5.67 -6.48 -16.22
N TYR A 144 6.51 -5.46 -16.36
CA TYR A 144 7.48 -5.41 -17.43
C TYR A 144 8.54 -6.48 -17.23
N THR A 145 8.55 -7.49 -18.10
CA THR A 145 9.62 -8.46 -18.22
C THR A 145 10.66 -7.89 -19.19
N PRO A 146 11.80 -7.36 -18.71
CA PRO A 146 12.84 -6.86 -19.60
C PRO A 146 13.35 -8.00 -20.49
N ASP A 147 13.36 -7.79 -21.79
CA ASP A 147 14.01 -8.70 -22.74
C ASP A 147 15.53 -8.57 -22.60
N ILE A 148 16.09 -9.37 -21.70
CA ILE A 148 17.51 -9.40 -21.36
C ILE A 148 18.37 -9.78 -22.58
N ALA A 149 17.84 -10.59 -23.49
CA ALA A 149 18.57 -11.01 -24.69
C ALA A 149 18.75 -9.83 -25.66
N THR A 150 17.73 -9.00 -25.82
CA THR A 150 17.79 -7.80 -26.66
C THR A 150 18.60 -6.68 -25.99
N LEU A 151 18.50 -6.51 -24.68
CA LEU A 151 19.26 -5.50 -23.92
C LEU A 151 20.76 -5.82 -23.83
N SER A 152 21.15 -7.10 -23.76
CA SER A 152 22.55 -7.52 -23.68
C SER A 152 23.31 -7.36 -25.00
N LYS A 153 22.63 -7.52 -26.15
CA LYS A 153 23.23 -7.28 -27.48
C LYS A 153 23.67 -5.82 -27.71
N GLY A 154 23.07 -4.86 -27.01
CA GLY A 154 23.42 -3.44 -27.10
C GLY A 154 24.56 -2.99 -26.18
N LYS A 155 25.00 -3.82 -25.22
CA LYS A 155 26.14 -3.52 -24.35
C LYS A 155 27.39 -4.22 -24.88
N GLN A 156 28.10 -3.57 -25.80
CA GLN A 156 29.48 -3.94 -26.11
C GLN A 156 30.32 -3.76 -24.83
N GLY A 157 30.94 -4.85 -24.38
CA GLY A 157 31.80 -4.84 -23.20
C GLY A 157 32.93 -3.85 -23.40
N GLN A 158 33.02 -2.82 -22.56
CA GLN A 158 34.28 -2.11 -22.40
C GLN A 158 35.22 -3.05 -21.66
N GLY A 159 36.15 -3.64 -22.40
CA GLY A 159 37.25 -4.40 -21.83
C GLY A 159 37.94 -3.54 -20.77
N SER A 160 37.98 -4.04 -19.54
CA SER A 160 38.89 -3.49 -18.54
C SER A 160 40.31 -3.88 -18.94
N HIS A 161 41.19 -2.89 -18.87
CA HIS A 161 42.59 -2.98 -19.27
C HIS A 161 43.44 -3.75 -18.26
#